data_AF-A0A0T0PUV9-F1
#
_entry.id   AF-A0A0T0PUV9-F1
#
_cell.length_a   1.000
_cell.length_b   1.000
_cell.length_c   1.000
_cell.angle_alpha   90.00
_cell.angle_beta   90.00
_cell.angle_gamma   90.00
#
_symmetry.space_group_name_H-M   'P 1'
#
loop_
_entity.id
_entity.type
_entity.pdbx_description
1 polymer ?
#
loop_
_entity_poly.entity_id
_entity_poly.type
_entity_poly.pdbx_seq_one_letter_code
_entity_poly.pdbx_strand_id
1 'polypeptide(L)'
;MQGGTEAGGMSYALDQSATVSRAISPEQRLFLGVVANAAIEAAGGRRIGDTHRTIQQSARAWFANGGDDFAMVCTLAGLEPRTTRDCVLAYVDHVQNNPCTVTMADVAKHAGVSGITVARALKGTGRIAPATTARVIQAAQAIGYSMGGTASVH
;
A
#
# COMPACT_ATOMS: atom_id res chain seq x y z
N MET A 1 52.16 13.23 43.52
CA MET A 1 52.24 14.22 42.43
C MET A 1 52.68 13.48 41.16
N GLN A 2 52.06 13.80 40.02
CA GLN A 2 52.08 13.11 38.72
C GLN A 2 51.32 11.76 38.72
N GLY A 3 50.36 11.48 37.84
CA GLY A 3 49.88 12.18 36.64
C GLY A 3 49.61 11.16 35.53
N GLY A 4 48.37 11.11 35.03
CA GLY A 4 48.02 10.64 33.70
C GLY A 4 47.73 9.14 33.51
N THR A 5 46.45 8.78 33.34
CA THR A 5 45.90 8.29 32.05
C THR A 5 44.38 8.28 32.19
N GLU A 6 43.76 9.36 31.73
CA GLU A 6 42.32 9.54 31.70
C GLU A 6 41.74 8.69 30.58
N ALA A 7 40.82 7.79 30.95
CA ALA A 7 40.08 6.97 30.00
C ALA A 7 39.27 7.88 29.06
N GLY A 8 39.53 7.75 27.77
CA GLY A 8 38.81 8.45 26.71
C GLY A 8 37.31 8.17 26.78
N GLY A 9 36.57 9.11 27.33
CA GLY A 9 35.13 9.22 27.17
C GLY A 9 34.82 9.64 25.74
N MET A 10 34.70 8.66 24.85
CA MET A 10 33.99 8.80 23.57
C MET A 10 32.54 9.17 23.89
N SER A 11 32.29 10.48 23.99
CA SER A 11 30.96 11.06 24.05
C SER A 11 30.33 10.85 22.68
N TYR A 12 29.56 9.76 22.55
CA TYR A 12 28.64 9.58 21.43
C TYR A 12 27.57 10.66 21.59
N ALA A 13 27.81 11.82 20.99
CA ALA A 13 26.75 12.73 20.60
C ALA A 13 25.89 11.95 19.61
N LEU A 14 24.92 11.20 20.15
CA LEU A 14 23.74 10.78 19.40
C LEU A 14 23.10 12.08 18.94
N ASP A 15 23.44 12.42 17.69
CA ASP A 15 22.66 13.25 16.81
C ASP A 15 21.20 12.85 17.03
N GLN A 16 20.50 13.70 17.79
CA GLN A 16 19.06 13.64 17.96
C GLN A 16 18.43 14.10 16.65
N SER A 17 18.66 13.34 15.58
CA SER A 17 17.85 13.31 14.38
C SER A 17 16.47 12.81 14.77
N ALA A 18 15.75 13.67 15.50
CA ALA A 18 14.36 14.05 15.33
C ALA A 18 13.51 13.00 14.60
N THR A 19 13.39 11.81 15.18
CA THR A 19 12.18 11.00 15.01
C THR A 19 11.12 11.66 15.89
N VAL A 20 10.74 12.88 15.53
CA VAL A 20 9.58 13.55 16.10
C VAL A 20 8.41 12.76 15.55
N SER A 21 7.90 11.82 16.35
CA SER A 21 6.56 11.27 16.16
C SER A 21 5.59 12.42 16.39
N ARG A 22 5.48 13.29 15.37
CA ARG A 22 4.70 14.51 15.43
C ARG A 22 3.26 14.05 15.51
N ALA A 23 2.65 14.24 16.68
CA ALA A 23 1.23 13.99 16.85
C ALA A 23 0.49 14.76 15.75
N ILE A 24 -0.08 14.03 14.80
CA ILE A 24 -0.80 14.61 13.66
C ILE A 24 -2.03 15.32 14.23
N SER A 25 -2.15 16.62 13.99
CA SER A 25 -3.29 17.38 14.50
C SER A 25 -4.61 16.86 13.88
N PRO A 26 -5.77 17.06 14.52
CA PRO A 26 -7.05 16.69 13.92
C PRO A 26 -7.25 17.28 12.51
N GLU A 27 -6.81 18.52 12.29
CA GLU A 27 -6.90 19.17 10.99
C GLU A 27 -5.97 18.52 9.96
N GLN A 28 -4.72 18.24 10.34
CA GLN A 28 -3.77 17.54 9.48
C GLN A 28 -4.31 16.15 9.08
N ARG A 29 -4.97 15.44 10.00
CA ARG A 29 -5.62 14.14 9.69
C ARG A 29 -6.73 14.28 8.66
N LEU A 30 -7.50 15.37 8.68
CA LEU A 30 -8.53 15.63 7.68
C LEU A 30 -7.91 15.82 6.30
N PHE A 31 -6.89 16.67 6.18
CA PHE A 31 -6.22 16.92 4.88
C PHE A 31 -5.45 15.70 4.37
N LEU A 32 -4.81 14.92 5.25
CA LEU A 32 -4.26 13.61 4.90
C LEU A 32 -5.34 12.67 4.36
N GLY A 33 -6.52 12.68 4.96
CA GLY A 33 -7.68 11.91 4.48
C GLY A 33 -8.10 12.31 3.07
N VAL A 34 -8.11 13.61 2.75
CA VAL A 34 -8.41 14.11 1.40
C VAL A 34 -7.40 13.59 0.38
N VAL A 35 -6.10 13.73 0.66
CA VAL A 35 -5.02 13.25 -0.23
C VAL A 35 -5.12 11.74 -0.44
N ALA A 36 -5.31 10.98 0.64
CA ALA A 36 -5.42 9.52 0.57
C ALA A 36 -6.65 9.06 -0.22
N ASN A 37 -7.82 9.68 0.00
CA ASN A 37 -9.04 9.32 -0.71
C ASN A 37 -8.92 9.66 -2.21
N ALA A 38 -8.40 10.84 -2.55
CA ALA A 38 -8.14 11.22 -3.94
C ALA A 38 -7.15 10.26 -4.61
N ALA A 39 -6.11 9.79 -3.92
CA ALA A 39 -5.17 8.81 -4.45
C ALA A 39 -5.84 7.46 -4.76
N ILE A 40 -6.75 7.00 -3.91
CA ILE A 40 -7.54 5.77 -4.13
C ILE A 40 -8.50 5.94 -5.32
N GLU A 41 -9.15 7.09 -5.45
CA GLU A 41 -10.01 7.45 -6.58
C GLU A 41 -9.22 7.48 -7.89
N ALA A 42 -8.05 8.11 -7.89
CA ALA A 42 -7.12 8.12 -9.02
C ALA A 42 -6.66 6.70 -9.39
N ALA A 43 -6.43 5.82 -8.41
CA ALA A 43 -6.05 4.43 -8.65
C ALA A 43 -7.20 3.57 -9.21
N GLY A 44 -8.46 3.95 -8.99
CA GLY A 44 -9.63 3.26 -9.56
C GLY A 44 -10.19 2.10 -8.73
N GLY A 45 -9.97 2.10 -7.41
CA GLY A 45 -10.23 0.95 -6.52
C GLY A 45 -11.69 0.52 -6.28
N ARG A 46 -12.71 1.25 -6.75
CA ARG A 46 -14.14 0.87 -6.58
C ARG A 46 -14.85 0.71 -7.93
N ARG A 47 -14.86 -0.51 -8.46
CA ARG A 47 -15.50 -0.83 -9.75
C ARG A 47 -17.04 -0.91 -9.63
N ILE A 48 -17.75 0.22 -9.60
CA ILE A 48 -19.20 0.27 -9.89
C ILE A 48 -19.54 1.56 -10.67
N GLY A 49 -19.82 1.43 -11.98
CA GLY A 49 -20.47 2.45 -12.83
C GLY A 49 -19.57 3.41 -13.62
N ASP A 50 -20.09 3.98 -14.72
CA ASP A 50 -19.38 4.93 -15.61
C ASP A 50 -19.04 6.28 -14.94
N THR A 51 -19.84 6.70 -13.95
CA THR A 51 -19.56 7.87 -13.08
C THR A 51 -18.21 7.76 -12.38
N HIS A 52 -17.70 6.55 -12.19
CA HIS A 52 -16.40 6.32 -11.56
C HIS A 52 -15.22 6.74 -12.45
N ARG A 53 -15.39 6.77 -13.79
CA ARG A 53 -14.31 7.12 -14.73
C ARG A 53 -14.00 8.61 -14.72
N THR A 54 -15.00 9.47 -14.63
CA THR A 54 -14.81 10.94 -14.57
C THR A 54 -14.16 11.36 -13.26
N ILE A 55 -14.60 10.79 -12.12
CA ILE A 55 -13.97 11.02 -10.81
C ILE A 55 -12.50 10.59 -10.81
N GLN A 56 -12.21 9.41 -11.35
CA GLN A 56 -10.84 8.91 -11.48
C GLN A 56 -9.96 9.84 -12.34
N GLN A 57 -10.47 10.29 -13.50
CA GLN A 57 -9.74 11.20 -14.38
C GLN A 57 -9.49 12.56 -13.72
N SER A 58 -10.49 13.12 -13.04
CA SER A 58 -10.36 14.38 -12.30
C SER A 58 -9.37 14.27 -11.15
N ALA A 59 -9.42 13.18 -10.38
CA ALA A 59 -8.47 12.94 -9.28
C ALA A 59 -7.02 12.83 -9.79
N ARG A 60 -6.81 12.13 -10.91
CA ARG A 60 -5.49 12.07 -11.56
C ARG A 60 -5.02 13.42 -12.05
N ALA A 61 -5.89 14.16 -12.71
CA ALA A 61 -5.57 15.50 -13.20
C ALA A 61 -5.19 16.42 -12.03
N TRP A 62 -5.87 16.31 -10.88
CA TRP A 62 -5.55 17.07 -9.68
C TRP A 62 -4.11 16.82 -9.20
N PHE A 63 -3.66 15.57 -9.13
CA PHE A 63 -2.26 15.25 -8.80
C PHE A 63 -1.29 15.66 -9.92
N ALA A 64 -1.58 15.32 -11.17
CA ALA A 64 -0.69 15.55 -12.31
C ALA A 64 -0.42 17.05 -12.54
N ASN A 65 -1.47 17.87 -12.45
CA ASN A 65 -1.35 19.32 -12.60
C ASN A 65 -0.61 19.94 -11.42
N GLY A 66 -0.77 19.41 -10.21
CA GLY A 66 -0.07 19.88 -9.01
C GLY A 66 -0.30 21.37 -8.71
N GLY A 67 -1.48 21.89 -9.00
CA GLY A 67 -1.82 23.32 -8.87
C GLY A 67 -1.91 23.82 -7.42
N ASP A 68 -2.23 25.10 -7.25
CA ASP A 68 -2.22 25.79 -5.95
C ASP A 68 -3.10 25.10 -4.90
N ASP A 69 -4.29 24.61 -5.27
CA ASP A 69 -5.18 23.89 -4.37
C ASP A 69 -4.54 22.59 -3.85
N PHE A 70 -3.84 21.86 -4.71
CA PHE A 70 -3.11 20.64 -4.33
C PHE A 70 -1.95 20.98 -3.38
N ALA A 71 -1.17 22.01 -3.71
CA ALA A 71 -0.06 22.47 -2.88
C ALA A 71 -0.55 22.94 -1.50
N MET A 72 -1.68 23.65 -1.45
CA MET A 72 -2.31 24.08 -0.21
C MET A 72 -2.75 22.88 0.64
N VAL A 73 -3.47 21.91 0.06
CA VAL A 73 -3.93 20.71 0.78
C VAL A 73 -2.75 19.89 1.31
N CYS A 74 -1.68 19.72 0.52
CA CYS A 74 -0.47 19.02 0.98
C CYS A 74 0.19 19.76 2.15
N THR A 75 0.33 21.08 2.04
CA THR A 75 0.92 21.90 3.11
C THR A 75 0.10 21.81 4.39
N LEU A 76 -1.23 21.88 4.30
CA LEU A 76 -2.14 21.74 5.45
C LEU A 76 -2.13 20.31 6.03
N ALA A 77 -1.86 19.29 5.22
CA ALA A 77 -1.61 17.92 5.66
C ALA A 77 -0.24 17.73 6.33
N GLY A 78 0.64 18.73 6.28
CA GLY A 78 2.05 18.62 6.71
C GLY A 78 2.91 17.79 5.75
N LEU A 79 2.50 17.67 4.48
CA LEU A 79 3.19 16.96 3.42
C LEU A 79 3.90 17.93 2.47
N GLU A 80 5.01 17.49 1.88
CA GLU A 80 5.67 18.24 0.82
C GLU A 80 4.97 17.95 -0.52
N PRO A 81 4.48 18.98 -1.26
CA PRO A 81 3.66 18.77 -2.45
C PRO A 81 4.33 17.97 -3.57
N ARG A 82 5.61 18.22 -3.88
CA ARG A 82 6.29 17.56 -5.00
C ARG A 82 6.46 16.07 -4.74
N THR A 83 6.98 15.73 -3.57
CA THR A 83 7.17 14.35 -3.10
C THR A 83 5.84 13.62 -3.03
N THR A 84 4.80 14.26 -2.51
CA THR A 84 3.45 13.67 -2.43
C THR A 84 2.92 13.33 -3.81
N ARG A 85 3.03 14.28 -4.76
CA ARG A 85 2.60 14.06 -6.14
C ARG A 85 3.34 12.89 -6.77
N ASP A 86 4.67 12.89 -6.69
CA ASP A 86 5.49 11.88 -7.35
C ASP A 86 5.24 10.49 -6.75
N CYS A 87 5.09 10.39 -5.43
CA CYS A 87 4.70 9.15 -4.74
C CYS A 87 3.29 8.68 -5.13
N VAL A 88 2.31 9.58 -5.20
CA VAL A 88 0.93 9.22 -5.56
C VAL A 88 0.84 8.76 -7.01
N LEU A 89 1.50 9.46 -7.94
CA LEU A 89 1.50 9.06 -9.36
C LEU A 89 2.20 7.72 -9.56
N ALA A 90 3.31 7.45 -8.87
CA ALA A 90 3.95 6.14 -8.86
C ALA A 90 3.03 5.05 -8.29
N TYR A 91 2.30 5.34 -7.21
CA TYR A 91 1.31 4.41 -6.66
C TYR A 91 0.16 4.14 -7.64
N VAL A 92 -0.39 5.17 -8.28
CA VAL A 92 -1.48 5.04 -9.26
C VAL A 92 -1.01 4.21 -10.46
N ASP A 93 0.17 4.52 -11.01
CA ASP A 93 0.79 3.74 -12.09
C ASP A 93 0.95 2.27 -11.67
N HIS A 94 1.49 2.03 -10.48
CA HIS A 94 1.63 0.68 -9.94
C HIS A 94 0.29 -0.05 -9.84
N VAL A 95 -0.77 0.55 -9.29
CA VAL A 95 -2.08 -0.11 -9.16
C VAL A 95 -2.72 -0.38 -10.53
N GLN A 96 -2.50 0.50 -11.51
CA GLN A 96 -3.03 0.31 -12.86
C GLN A 96 -2.27 -0.72 -13.68
N ASN A 97 -0.94 -0.75 -13.54
CA ASN A 97 -0.04 -1.64 -14.29
C ASN A 97 0.16 -2.99 -13.59
N ASN A 98 -0.10 -3.07 -12.29
CA ASN A 98 -0.41 -4.30 -11.54
C ASN A 98 -1.90 -4.33 -11.15
N PRO A 99 -2.83 -4.39 -12.12
CA PRO A 99 -4.23 -4.49 -11.79
C PRO A 99 -4.47 -5.87 -11.17
N CYS A 100 -4.67 -5.89 -9.86
CA CYS A 100 -5.04 -7.05 -9.05
C CYS A 100 -3.90 -8.05 -8.79
N THR A 101 -3.19 -7.90 -7.66
CA THR A 101 -2.90 -9.09 -6.86
C THR A 101 -4.25 -9.67 -6.45
N VAL A 102 -4.78 -10.57 -7.27
CA VAL A 102 -5.91 -11.42 -6.89
C VAL A 102 -5.61 -11.91 -5.49
N THR A 103 -6.54 -11.72 -4.56
CA THR A 103 -6.32 -12.11 -3.17
C THR A 103 -6.88 -13.51 -2.94
N MET A 104 -6.46 -14.14 -1.84
CA MET A 104 -7.04 -15.44 -1.43
C MET A 104 -8.56 -15.33 -1.18
N ALA A 105 -9.07 -14.13 -0.87
CA ALA A 105 -10.50 -13.87 -0.71
C ALA A 105 -11.25 -13.92 -2.05
N ASP A 106 -10.63 -13.43 -3.13
CA ASP A 106 -11.18 -13.52 -4.48
C ASP A 106 -11.21 -14.97 -4.97
N VAL A 107 -10.12 -15.72 -4.71
CA VAL A 107 -10.07 -17.17 -4.96
C VAL A 107 -11.15 -17.91 -4.17
N ALA A 108 -11.36 -17.55 -2.89
CA ALA A 108 -12.36 -18.18 -2.04
C ALA A 108 -13.79 -17.96 -2.56
N LYS A 109 -14.11 -16.72 -2.97
CA LYS A 109 -15.39 -16.36 -3.56
C LYS A 109 -15.63 -17.10 -4.87
N HIS A 110 -14.61 -17.21 -5.72
CA HIS A 110 -14.71 -17.90 -7.01
C HIS A 110 -14.82 -19.43 -6.86
N ALA A 111 -14.10 -20.01 -5.90
CA ALA A 111 -14.15 -21.45 -5.60
C ALA A 111 -15.38 -21.87 -4.79
N GLY A 112 -16.10 -20.92 -4.17
CA GLY A 112 -17.24 -21.18 -3.29
C GLY A 112 -16.84 -21.82 -1.95
N VAL A 113 -15.68 -21.44 -1.40
CA VAL A 113 -15.14 -21.97 -0.13
C VAL A 113 -14.75 -20.85 0.82
N SER A 114 -14.42 -21.18 2.07
CA SER A 114 -13.93 -20.18 3.04
C SER A 114 -12.47 -19.79 2.79
N GLY A 115 -12.07 -18.57 3.19
CA GLY A 115 -10.67 -18.13 3.11
C GLY A 115 -9.69 -19.04 3.88
N ILE A 116 -10.11 -19.62 5.01
CA ILE A 116 -9.31 -20.60 5.78
C ILE A 116 -9.09 -21.87 4.96
N THR A 117 -10.10 -22.31 4.20
CA THR A 117 -10.00 -23.48 3.31
C THR A 117 -9.02 -23.21 2.18
N VAL A 118 -9.04 -22.02 1.56
CA VAL A 118 -8.06 -21.63 0.53
C VAL A 118 -6.64 -21.58 1.10
N ALA A 119 -6.45 -20.99 2.29
CA ALA A 119 -5.14 -20.93 2.91
C ALA A 119 -4.56 -22.30 3.24
N ARG A 120 -5.38 -23.22 3.74
CA ARG A 120 -4.99 -24.60 4.01
C ARG A 120 -4.73 -25.39 2.71
N ALA A 121 -5.55 -25.18 1.68
CA ALA A 121 -5.39 -25.85 0.38
C ALA A 121 -4.11 -25.42 -0.32
N LEU A 122 -3.79 -24.12 -0.31
CA LEU A 122 -2.57 -23.58 -0.91
C LEU A 122 -1.30 -23.93 -0.11
N LYS A 123 -1.38 -23.96 1.23
CA LYS A 123 -0.25 -24.38 2.09
C LYS A 123 -0.07 -25.91 2.16
N GLY A 124 -1.01 -26.70 1.63
CA GLY A 124 -1.02 -28.16 1.78
C GLY A 124 -1.15 -28.64 3.23
N THR A 125 -1.66 -27.80 4.14
CA THR A 125 -1.74 -28.11 5.57
C THR A 125 -3.17 -28.46 5.98
N GLY A 126 -3.34 -29.64 6.58
CA GLY A 126 -4.62 -30.15 7.09
C GLY A 126 -5.30 -31.19 6.20
N ARG A 127 -6.40 -31.76 6.70
CA ARG A 127 -7.17 -32.82 6.01
C ARG A 127 -8.23 -32.18 5.11
N ILE A 128 -7.82 -31.74 3.92
CA ILE A 128 -8.73 -31.21 2.88
C ILE A 128 -8.94 -32.27 1.81
N ALA A 129 -10.19 -32.43 1.38
CA ALA A 129 -10.52 -33.35 0.30
C ALA A 129 -9.79 -32.94 -1.00
N PRO A 130 -9.17 -33.88 -1.73
CA PRO A 130 -8.47 -33.58 -2.99
C PRO A 130 -9.32 -32.82 -4.01
N ALA A 131 -10.63 -33.13 -4.05
CA ALA A 131 -11.60 -32.44 -4.90
C ALA A 131 -11.73 -30.94 -4.56
N THR A 132 -11.65 -30.56 -3.28
CA THR A 132 -11.72 -29.16 -2.85
C THR A 132 -10.45 -28.41 -3.22
N THR A 133 -9.28 -29.04 -3.06
CA THR A 133 -8.00 -28.47 -3.47
C THR A 133 -7.95 -28.24 -4.98
N ALA A 134 -8.42 -29.21 -5.78
CA ALA A 134 -8.51 -29.06 -7.23
C ALA A 134 -9.40 -27.88 -7.65
N ARG A 135 -10.56 -27.69 -7.00
CA ARG A 135 -11.45 -26.53 -7.24
C ARG A 135 -10.78 -25.20 -6.90
N VAL A 136 -10.03 -25.13 -5.81
CA VAL A 136 -9.29 -23.91 -5.40
C VAL A 136 -8.19 -23.59 -6.41
N ILE A 137 -7.45 -24.59 -6.88
CA ILE A 137 -6.38 -24.41 -7.89
C ILE A 137 -6.98 -23.97 -9.23
N GLN A 138 -8.06 -24.61 -9.69
CA GLN A 138 -8.76 -24.21 -10.91
C GLN A 138 -9.32 -22.79 -10.80
N ALA A 139 -9.93 -22.44 -9.67
CA ALA A 139 -10.42 -21.09 -9.42
C ALA A 139 -9.28 -20.06 -9.43
N ALA A 140 -8.16 -20.36 -8.77
CA ALA A 140 -6.96 -19.53 -8.76
C ALA A 140 -6.40 -19.33 -10.19
N GLN A 141 -6.32 -20.38 -10.99
CA GLN A 141 -5.88 -20.30 -12.39
C GLN A 141 -6.85 -19.50 -13.26
N ALA A 142 -8.16 -19.71 -13.10
CA ALA A 142 -9.19 -19.04 -13.90
C ALA A 142 -9.19 -17.51 -13.70
N ILE A 143 -8.84 -17.05 -12.50
CA ILE A 143 -8.81 -15.62 -12.18
C ILE A 143 -7.39 -15.03 -12.18
N GLY A 144 -6.36 -15.81 -12.49
CA GLY A 144 -4.98 -15.34 -12.57
C GLY A 144 -4.31 -15.08 -11.21
N TYR A 145 -4.70 -15.80 -10.16
CA TYR A 145 -4.05 -15.75 -8.85
C TYR A 145 -2.61 -16.28 -8.95
N SER A 146 -1.64 -15.37 -8.85
CA SER A 146 -0.24 -15.72 -8.66
C SER A 146 0.12 -15.54 -7.19
N MET A 147 0.63 -16.60 -6.54
CA MET A 147 1.24 -16.47 -5.22
C MET A 147 2.49 -15.60 -5.40
N GLY A 148 2.41 -14.32 -5.03
CA GLY A 148 3.54 -13.42 -5.02
C GLY A 148 4.64 -13.98 -4.12
N GLY A 149 5.65 -14.57 -4.75
CA GLY A 149 6.70 -15.31 -4.06
C GLY A 149 7.42 -16.26 -5.01
N THR A 150 7.95 -15.75 -6.12
CA THR A 150 9.13 -16.38 -6.71
C THR A 150 10.23 -16.30 -5.67
N ALA A 151 10.40 -17.36 -4.87
CA ALA A 151 11.69 -17.69 -4.32
C ALA A 151 12.59 -18.01 -5.52
N SER A 152 13.25 -16.98 -6.04
CA SER A 152 14.33 -17.14 -7.01
C SER A 152 15.46 -17.88 -6.31
N VAL A 153 15.52 -19.19 -6.53
CA VAL A 153 16.73 -19.98 -6.31
C VAL A 153 17.44 -20.06 -7.65
N HIS A 154 18.41 -19.17 -7.85
CA HIS A 154 19.55 -19.41 -8.72
C HIS A 154 20.80 -18.89 -8.05
#